data_AF-A0A510IEK2-F1
#
_entry.id   AF-A0A510IEK2-F1
#
_cell.length_a   1.000
_cell.length_b   1.000
_cell.length_c   1.000
_cell.angle_alpha   90.00
_cell.angle_beta   90.00
_cell.angle_gamma   90.00
#
_symmetry.space_group_name_H-M   'P 1'
#
loop_
_entity.id
_entity.type
_entity.pdbx_description
1 polymer ?
#
loop_
_entity_poly.entity_id
_entity_poly.type
_entity_poly.pdbx_seq_one_letter_code
_entity_poly.pdbx_strand_id
1 'polypeptide(L)'
;MPYCKTALIVTEQMNTRLVLDQLAQTMFNAPCAVQCEWNPDQFAIDNGMNNIRAMVDNDRGLIMLHCRYSPYIDIGEEIVKQFAEEQGYSTESLE
;
A
#
# COMPACT_ATOMS: atom_id res chain seq x y z
N MET A 1 -0.28 15.15 3.47
CA MET A 1 0.36 14.41 2.36
C MET A 1 -0.75 13.67 1.63
N PRO A 2 -0.76 13.63 0.30
CA PRO A 2 -1.87 13.08 -0.47
C PRO A 2 -1.92 11.54 -0.41
N TYR A 3 -3.14 11.01 -0.40
CA TYR A 3 -3.39 9.59 -0.63
C TYR A 3 -3.64 9.33 -2.11
N CYS A 4 -3.32 8.11 -2.54
CA CYS A 4 -3.93 7.52 -3.72
C CYS A 4 -5.45 7.44 -3.54
N LYS A 5 -6.16 7.57 -4.65
CA LYS A 5 -7.61 7.43 -4.80
C LYS A 5 -8.03 5.96 -4.83
N THR A 6 -7.13 5.04 -5.13
CA THR A 6 -7.41 3.60 -5.11
C THR A 6 -6.85 2.94 -3.86
N ALA A 7 -7.66 2.14 -3.18
CA ALA A 7 -7.26 1.28 -2.06
C ALA A 7 -7.38 -0.20 -2.42
N LEU A 8 -6.54 -1.03 -1.82
CA LEU A 8 -6.69 -2.49 -1.83
C LEU A 8 -7.68 -2.89 -0.74
N ILE A 9 -8.62 -3.77 -1.07
CA ILE A 9 -9.52 -4.37 -0.11
C ILE A 9 -8.82 -5.57 0.54
N VAL A 10 -8.76 -5.58 1.87
CA VAL A 10 -8.23 -6.66 2.68
C VAL A 10 -9.36 -7.25 3.51
N THR A 11 -9.68 -8.51 3.25
CA THR A 11 -10.73 -9.23 3.99
C THR A 11 -10.18 -9.78 5.30
N GLU A 12 -11.05 -10.10 6.26
CA GLU A 12 -10.66 -10.72 7.55
C GLU A 12 -9.90 -12.05 7.38
N GLN A 13 -10.05 -12.73 6.24
CA GLN A 13 -9.38 -13.99 5.94
C GLN A 13 -7.95 -13.77 5.41
N MET A 14 -7.62 -12.55 4.99
CA MET A 14 -6.31 -12.21 4.46
C MET A 14 -5.36 -11.83 5.58
N ASN A 15 -4.09 -12.23 5.43
CA ASN A 15 -3.04 -11.75 6.31
C ASN A 15 -2.49 -10.43 5.75
N THR A 16 -2.96 -9.29 6.30
CA THR A 16 -2.54 -7.94 5.89
C THR A 16 -1.03 -7.80 5.84
N ARG A 17 -0.31 -8.42 6.78
CA ARG A 17 1.16 -8.35 6.81
C ARG A 17 1.79 -9.03 5.59
N LEU A 18 1.29 -10.21 5.20
CA LEU A 18 1.77 -10.89 4.00
C LEU A 18 1.46 -10.09 2.72
N VAL A 19 0.29 -9.46 2.65
CA VAL A 19 -0.08 -8.59 1.52
C VAL A 19 0.90 -7.42 1.39
N LEU A 20 1.23 -6.78 2.51
CA LEU A 20 2.19 -5.68 2.56
C LEU A 20 3.61 -6.12 2.17
N ASP A 21 4.07 -7.26 2.70
CA ASP A 21 5.39 -7.80 2.37
C ASP A 21 5.48 -8.16 0.88
N GLN A 22 4.41 -8.75 0.32
CA GLN A 22 4.33 -9.07 -1.10
C GLN A 22 4.32 -7.81 -1.98
N LEU A 23 3.54 -6.80 -1.62
CA LEU A 23 3.53 -5.49 -2.30
C LEU A 23 4.94 -4.86 -2.34
N ALA A 24 5.63 -4.85 -1.19
CA ALA A 24 6.99 -4.32 -1.08
C ALA A 24 7.98 -5.10 -1.97
N GLN A 25 7.86 -6.43 -2.00
CA GLN A 25 8.73 -7.30 -2.79
C GLN A 25 8.50 -7.17 -4.30
N THR A 26 7.26 -7.26 -4.75
CA THR A 26 6.96 -7.34 -6.19
C THR A 26 7.00 -5.97 -6.87
N MET A 27 6.57 -4.91 -6.18
CA MET A 27 6.43 -3.59 -6.79
C MET A 27 7.60 -2.65 -6.53
N PHE A 28 8.32 -2.85 -5.42
CA PHE A 28 9.38 -1.94 -4.99
C PHE A 28 10.74 -2.61 -4.84
N ASN A 29 10.85 -3.92 -5.07
CA ASN A 29 12.06 -4.70 -4.87
C ASN A 29 12.66 -4.52 -3.46
N ALA A 30 11.79 -4.35 -2.47
CA ALA A 30 12.16 -4.29 -1.06
C ALA A 30 12.11 -5.70 -0.45
N PRO A 31 12.94 -6.03 0.55
CA PRO A 31 12.87 -7.35 1.20
C PRO A 31 11.52 -7.66 1.85
N CYS A 32 10.89 -6.65 2.46
CA CYS A 32 9.59 -6.72 3.10
C CYS A 32 9.07 -5.31 3.46
N ALA A 33 7.84 -5.22 3.95
CA ALA A 33 7.31 -3.99 4.51
C ALA A 33 7.84 -3.77 5.93
N VAL A 34 8.19 -2.53 6.27
CA VAL A 34 8.71 -2.15 7.59
C VAL A 34 7.71 -1.24 8.28
N GLN A 35 7.19 -1.66 9.43
CA GLN A 35 6.27 -0.85 10.23
C GLN A 35 6.97 0.41 10.75
N CYS A 36 6.30 1.56 10.66
CA CYS A 36 6.83 2.83 11.15
C CYS A 36 6.70 2.91 12.67
N GLU A 37 7.79 3.22 13.38
CA GLU A 37 7.79 3.28 14.86
C GLU A 37 6.80 4.30 15.44
N TRP A 38 6.53 5.39 14.70
CA TRP A 38 5.64 6.47 15.12
C TRP A 38 4.18 6.26 14.73
N ASN A 39 3.85 5.27 13.90
CA ASN A 39 2.49 4.97 13.51
C ASN A 39 2.33 3.48 13.16
N PRO A 40 1.62 2.70 14.01
CA PRO A 40 1.47 1.27 13.82
C PRO A 40 0.70 0.88 12.55
N ASP A 41 -0.10 1.79 12.02
CA ASP A 41 -0.88 1.56 10.80
C ASP A 41 -0.11 1.92 9.53
N GLN A 42 1.09 2.53 9.65
CA GLN A 42 1.92 2.89 8.50
C GLN A 42 3.10 1.95 8.30
N PHE A 43 3.37 1.63 7.03
CA PHE A 43 4.45 0.76 6.62
C PHE A 43 5.26 1.39 5.49
N ALA A 44 6.58 1.41 5.64
CA ALA A 44 7.50 1.69 4.57
C ALA A 44 7.58 0.46 3.65
N ILE A 45 7.29 0.66 2.37
CA ILE A 45 7.25 -0.41 1.35
C ILE A 45 8.21 -0.17 0.20
N ASP A 46 8.74 1.05 0.07
CA ASP A 46 9.41 1.54 -1.13
C ASP A 46 10.95 1.46 -1.06
N ASN A 47 11.46 0.43 -0.39
CA ASN A 47 12.89 0.14 -0.28
C ASN A 47 13.72 1.31 0.27
N GLY A 48 13.16 2.07 1.21
CA GLY A 48 13.86 3.18 1.88
C GLY A 48 13.86 4.51 1.11
N MET A 49 13.19 4.58 -0.04
CA MET A 49 13.05 5.82 -0.82
C MET A 49 12.18 6.86 -0.10
N ASN A 50 11.27 6.41 0.77
CA ASN A 50 10.41 7.24 1.60
C ASN A 50 9.57 8.26 0.80
N ASN A 51 9.13 7.85 -0.39
CA ASN A 51 8.22 8.51 -1.30
C ASN A 51 6.80 7.95 -1.21
N ILE A 52 6.66 6.63 -0.98
CA ILE A 52 5.38 5.93 -0.89
C ILE A 52 5.38 5.05 0.35
N ARG A 53 4.30 5.15 1.14
CA ARG A 53 4.04 4.30 2.30
C ARG A 53 2.69 3.64 2.14
N ALA A 54 2.55 2.43 2.67
CA ALA A 54 1.24 1.84 2.87
C ALA A 54 0.65 2.33 4.20
N MET A 55 -0.66 2.50 4.22
CA MET A 55 -1.45 2.77 5.42
C MET A 55 -2.58 1.75 5.51
N VAL A 56 -2.66 1.05 6.64
CA VAL A 56 -3.70 0.07 6.91
C VAL A 56 -4.85 0.76 7.64
N ASP A 57 -6.06 0.61 7.11
CA ASP A 57 -7.29 0.97 7.80
C ASP A 57 -8.02 -0.32 8.16
N ASN A 58 -7.81 -0.78 9.40
CA ASN A 58 -8.40 -2.03 9.88
C ASN A 58 -9.92 -1.93 10.05
N ASP A 59 -10.46 -0.74 10.32
CA ASP A 59 -11.90 -0.53 10.51
C ASP A 59 -12.65 -0.70 9.19
N ARG A 60 -12.03 -0.27 8.08
CA ARG A 60 -12.58 -0.40 6.73
C ARG A 60 -12.07 -1.62 5.97
N GLY A 61 -11.06 -2.31 6.47
CA GLY A 61 -10.41 -3.42 5.78
C GLY A 61 -9.69 -2.97 4.51
N LEU A 62 -8.92 -1.89 4.58
CA LEU A 62 -8.26 -1.29 3.41
C LEU A 62 -6.75 -1.15 3.61
N ILE A 63 -5.99 -1.29 2.51
CA ILE A 63 -4.62 -0.76 2.41
C ILE A 63 -4.63 0.39 1.41
N MET A 64 -4.24 1.56 1.88
CA MET A 64 -4.11 2.78 1.09
C MET A 64 -2.64 3.10 0.85
N LEU A 65 -2.33 3.73 -0.29
CA LEU A 65 -1.00 4.28 -0.52
C LEU A 65 -0.98 5.77 -0.21
N HIS A 66 -0.02 6.16 0.63
CA HIS A 66 0.21 7.52 1.05
C HIS A 66 1.51 8.03 0.43
N CYS A 67 1.39 9.04 -0.43
CA CYS A 67 2.48 9.55 -1.24
C CYS A 67 3.02 10.85 -0.66
N ARG A 68 4.34 10.96 -0.54
CA ARG A 68 5.00 12.13 0.04
C ARG A 68 4.85 13.38 -0.83
N TYR A 69 4.87 13.20 -2.15
CA TYR A 69 4.76 14.28 -3.12
C TYR A 69 3.72 13.95 -4.20
N SER A 70 3.10 14.99 -4.78
CA SER A 70 2.04 14.86 -5.78
C SER A 70 2.41 13.99 -7.00
N PRO A 71 3.63 14.05 -7.56
CA PRO A 71 3.98 13.20 -8.71
C PRO A 71 3.95 11.70 -8.41
N TYR A 72 4.09 11.31 -7.14
CA TYR A 72 4.01 9.90 -6.74
C TYR A 72 2.57 9.42 -6.58
N ILE A 73 1.56 10.29 -6.66
CA ILE A 73 0.16 9.85 -6.64
C ILE A 73 -0.11 8.99 -7.88
N ASP A 74 0.22 9.48 -9.07
CA ASP A 74 -0.01 8.74 -10.32
C ASP A 74 0.78 7.43 -10.36
N ILE A 75 2.03 7.45 -9.86
CA ILE A 75 2.85 6.25 -9.71
C ILE A 75 2.23 5.27 -8.71
N GLY A 76 1.78 5.75 -7.56
CA GLY A 76 1.12 4.92 -6.54
C GLY A 76 -0.19 4.32 -7.05
N GLU A 77 -0.97 5.08 -7.83
CA GLU A 77 -2.19 4.62 -8.50
C GLU A 77 -1.92 3.47 -9.46
N GLU A 78 -0.88 3.59 -10.29
CA GLU A 78 -0.50 2.53 -11.22
C GLU A 78 -0.03 1.29 -10.46
N ILE A 79 0.82 1.47 -9.44
CA ILE A 79 1.34 0.39 -8.62
C ILE A 79 0.23 -0.39 -7.92
N VAL A 80 -0.71 0.29 -7.26
CA VAL A 80 -1.77 -0.40 -6.50
C VAL A 80 -2.71 -1.16 -7.42
N LYS A 81 -3.01 -0.63 -8.61
CA LYS A 81 -3.86 -1.31 -9.61
C LYS A 81 -3.15 -2.50 -10.23
N GLN A 82 -1.90 -2.33 -10.65
CA GLN A 82 -1.09 -3.41 -11.20
C GLN A 82 -0.92 -4.54 -10.18
N PHE A 83 -0.58 -4.21 -8.94
CA PHE A 83 -0.46 -5.19 -7.88
C PHE A 83 -1.76 -5.95 -7.63
N ALA A 84 -2.89 -5.24 -7.58
CA ALA A 84 -4.20 -5.86 -7.40
C ALA A 84 -4.52 -6.84 -8.53
N GLU A 85 -4.27 -6.44 -9.79
CA GLU A 85 -4.48 -7.28 -10.96
C GLU A 85 -3.59 -8.53 -10.95
N GLU A 86 -2.29 -8.37 -10.70
CA GLU A 86 -1.33 -9.47 -10.69
C GLU A 86 -1.59 -10.50 -9.58
N GLN A 87 -2.07 -10.05 -8.41
CA GLN A 87 -2.33 -10.90 -7.26
C GLN A 87 -3.80 -11.33 -7.13
N GLY A 88 -4.69 -10.83 -7.99
CA GLY A 88 -6.12 -11.12 -7.93
C GLY A 88 -6.84 -10.48 -6.73
N TYR A 89 -6.34 -9.35 -6.22
CA TYR A 89 -6.99 -8.59 -5.15
C TYR A 89 -8.06 -7.65 -5.69
N SER A 90 -9.06 -7.37 -4.87
CA SER A 90 -10.08 -6.36 -5.16
C SER A 90 -9.62 -4.98 -4.73
N THR A 91 -10.13 -3.95 -5.42
CA THR A 91 -9.83 -2.54 -5.12
C THR A 91 -11.10 -1.74 -4.90
N GLU A 92 -10.98 -0.65 -4.14
CA GLU A 92 -12.02 0.34 -3.88
C GLU A 92 -11.54 1.72 -4.35
N SER A 93 -12.45 2.50 -4.95
CA SER A 93 -12.23 3.93 -5.24
C SER A 93 -12.63 4.77 -4.03
N LEU A 94 -11.75 5.68 -3.61
CA LEU A 94 -11.90 6.58 -2.46
C LEU A 94 -12.40 7.99 -2.83
N GLU A 95 -12.74 8.21 -4.10
CA GLU A 95 -13.35 9.46 -4.60
C GLU A 95 -14.85 9.57 -4.28
#